data_AF-A0A1U7LT28-F1
#
_entry.id   AF-A0A1U7LT28-F1
#
_cell.length_a   1.000
_cell.length_b   1.000
_cell.length_c   1.000
_cell.angle_alpha   90.00
_cell.angle_beta   90.00
_cell.angle_gamma   90.00
#
_symmetry.space_group_name_H-M   'P 1'
#
loop_
_entity.id
_entity.type
_entity.pdbx_description
1 polymer ?
#
loop_
_entity_poly.entity_id
_entity_poly.type
_entity_poly.pdbx_seq_one_letter_code
_entity_poly.pdbx_strand_id
1 'polypeptide(L)'
;MHLTTNLSQFSSAAFSPTGRLIIVALAASSITAASIFAYQGASRRRRTRDLKNSLLKDHFQDAALNSFGGPTPSEPVLTWDESLVNEQLARNIAFLGEEGVAKIRESFVIVVGAGGVGSWAVTMLVRSGVGKLRIIDFDQVTLSSLNRHAVATLEDVGTPKVIALKKHMKEVAPWVNIDARVDLWTKEKAQSLLSDNPTIVLDAIDNIPTKADLLHYCNLHNIDVISAMGSGCKADPTRVQIGDISTTTQDPLSRAIRRKLRILGISSGIPVVYSTEKSGKAALIPLQQEEYEKGQVDELSVLPDFRVRILPVLGPLPGIFGLTMANYVITRIAGYLVDPPIGKNRTKIYDTALYHLRSQERRLFSNDSIPLTLSDVNFLIEEIYRGRSAIPPHHIQKLVLTRWRKEDVVSIRNVVCMTKEEAGRHEVDILQEGKEIEEIYTLDILEIIESRIQEAIEMEKWR
;
A
#
# COMPACT_ATOMS: atom_id res chain seq x y z
N MET A 1 17.43 -13.21 65.56
CA MET A 1 18.00 -12.16 66.43
C MET A 1 18.74 -11.04 65.68
N HIS A 2 18.78 -11.03 64.33
CA HIS A 2 19.47 -9.98 63.53
C HIS A 2 18.56 -8.90 62.91
N LEU A 3 17.23 -9.06 62.94
CA LEU A 3 16.29 -8.04 62.41
C LEU A 3 15.91 -6.97 63.46
N THR A 4 15.92 -7.33 64.74
CA THR A 4 15.59 -6.42 65.85
C THR A 4 16.70 -5.42 66.15
N THR A 5 17.95 -5.75 65.86
CA THR A 5 19.11 -4.85 66.03
C THR A 5 19.22 -3.78 64.93
N ASN A 6 18.78 -4.08 63.70
CA ASN A 6 18.76 -3.07 62.62
C ASN A 6 17.66 -2.02 62.85
N LEU A 7 16.50 -2.41 63.39
CA LEU A 7 15.41 -1.49 63.73
C LEU A 7 15.74 -0.59 64.94
N SER A 8 16.49 -1.10 65.94
CA SER A 8 16.92 -0.29 67.09
C SER A 8 18.09 0.65 66.76
N GLN A 9 18.96 0.29 65.81
CA GLN A 9 19.97 1.20 65.26
C GLN A 9 19.34 2.28 64.37
N PHE A 10 18.33 1.94 63.56
CA PHE A 10 17.57 2.94 62.80
C PHE A 10 16.80 3.91 63.69
N SER A 11 16.17 3.41 64.77
CA SER A 11 15.46 4.28 65.71
C SER A 11 16.42 5.17 66.49
N SER A 12 17.54 4.65 67.01
CA SER A 12 18.51 5.46 67.74
C SER A 12 19.20 6.51 66.86
N ALA A 13 19.50 6.19 65.58
CA ALA A 13 19.99 7.16 64.61
C ALA A 13 18.93 8.22 64.27
N ALA A 14 17.66 7.84 64.07
CA ALA A 14 16.54 8.75 63.80
C ALA A 14 16.22 9.69 64.99
N PHE A 15 16.50 9.28 66.22
CA PHE A 15 16.28 10.09 67.43
C PHE A 15 17.47 10.99 67.80
N SER A 16 18.64 10.85 67.17
CA SER A 16 19.78 11.76 67.31
C SER A 16 19.51 13.14 66.70
N PRO A 17 20.12 14.24 67.20
CA PRO A 17 19.88 15.59 66.67
C PRO A 17 20.17 15.70 65.16
N THR A 18 21.23 15.05 64.71
CA THR A 18 21.65 14.97 63.30
C THR A 18 20.72 14.10 62.45
N GLY A 19 20.23 12.98 62.97
CA GLY A 19 19.25 12.14 62.27
C GLY A 19 17.89 12.80 62.11
N ARG A 20 17.42 13.55 63.11
CA ARG A 20 16.19 14.37 62.99
C ARG A 20 16.34 15.45 61.92
N LEU A 21 17.49 16.12 61.85
CA LEU A 21 17.78 17.10 60.80
C LEU A 21 17.76 16.48 59.40
N ILE A 22 18.35 15.30 59.22
CA ILE A 22 18.34 14.59 57.92
C ILE A 22 16.92 14.17 57.52
N ILE A 23 16.13 13.64 58.46
CA ILE A 23 14.74 13.25 58.20
C ILE A 23 13.88 14.47 57.86
N VAL A 24 14.03 15.57 58.59
CA VAL A 24 13.32 16.83 58.31
C VAL A 24 13.75 17.40 56.96
N ALA A 25 15.03 17.34 56.61
CA ALA A 25 15.52 17.81 55.31
C ALA A 25 14.99 16.95 54.14
N LEU A 26 14.94 15.63 54.30
CA LEU A 26 14.35 14.72 53.31
C LEU A 26 12.83 14.93 53.18
N ALA A 27 12.12 15.09 54.31
CA ALA A 27 10.69 15.37 54.33
C ALA A 27 10.38 16.73 53.68
N ALA A 28 11.14 17.78 54.00
CA ALA A 28 10.99 19.10 53.39
C ALA A 28 11.28 19.05 51.88
N SER A 29 12.35 18.37 51.46
CA SER A 29 12.72 18.24 50.04
C SER A 29 11.66 17.49 49.24
N SER A 30 11.12 16.40 49.79
CA SER A 30 10.05 15.61 49.16
C SER A 30 8.72 16.38 49.09
N ILE A 31 8.35 17.13 50.14
CA ILE A 31 7.17 18.01 50.12
C ILE A 31 7.34 19.11 49.07
N THR A 32 8.53 19.70 48.97
CA THR A 32 8.82 20.76 48.00
C THR A 32 8.74 20.22 46.57
N ALA A 33 9.36 19.07 46.31
CA ALA A 33 9.27 18.39 45.01
C ALA A 33 7.83 18.02 44.65
N ALA A 34 7.06 17.43 45.59
CA ALA A 34 5.66 17.09 45.38
C ALA A 34 4.80 18.33 45.09
N SER A 35 5.06 19.44 45.77
CA SER A 35 4.37 20.72 45.55
C SER A 35 4.69 21.30 44.17
N ILE A 36 5.95 21.23 43.72
CA ILE A 36 6.36 21.65 42.38
C ILE A 36 5.67 20.79 41.32
N PHE A 37 5.69 19.46 41.46
CA PHE A 37 5.04 18.56 40.50
C PHE A 37 3.51 18.72 40.50
N ALA A 38 2.88 18.93 41.65
CA ALA A 38 1.46 19.22 41.76
C ALA A 38 1.10 20.54 41.09
N TYR A 39 1.90 21.59 41.30
CA TYR A 39 1.72 22.89 40.65
C TYR A 39 1.92 22.80 39.14
N GLN A 40 2.98 22.15 38.67
CA GLN A 40 3.21 21.92 37.24
C GLN A 40 2.07 21.13 36.61
N GLY A 41 1.58 20.08 37.29
CA GLY A 41 0.43 19.30 36.84
C GLY A 41 -0.87 20.11 36.78
N ALA A 42 -1.16 20.92 37.80
CA ALA A 42 -2.33 21.79 37.84
C ALA A 42 -2.26 22.91 36.81
N SER A 43 -1.10 23.53 36.62
CA SER A 43 -0.84 24.57 35.62
C SER A 43 -1.01 24.01 34.21
N ARG A 44 -0.49 22.81 33.93
CA ARG A 44 -0.68 22.11 32.64
C ARG A 44 -2.15 21.85 32.37
N ARG A 45 -2.91 21.34 33.37
CA ARG A 45 -4.36 21.12 33.25
C ARG A 45 -5.14 22.41 32.99
N ARG A 46 -4.78 23.51 33.67
CA ARG A 46 -5.37 24.84 33.42
C ARG A 46 -5.09 25.31 32.00
N ARG A 47 -3.83 25.30 31.55
CA ARG A 47 -3.46 25.64 30.17
C ARG A 47 -4.22 24.81 29.14
N THR A 48 -4.30 23.48 29.31
CA THR A 48 -5.06 22.63 28.40
C THR A 48 -6.55 22.96 28.41
N ARG A 49 -7.13 23.30 29.57
CA ARG A 49 -8.53 23.72 29.67
C ARG A 49 -8.77 25.07 29.01
N ASP A 50 -7.88 26.03 29.23
CA ASP A 50 -7.98 27.37 28.68
C ASP A 50 -7.82 27.33 27.15
N LEU A 51 -6.92 26.49 26.63
CA LEU A 51 -6.77 26.18 25.21
C LEU A 51 -8.03 25.51 24.62
N LYS A 52 -8.61 24.53 25.30
CA LYS A 52 -9.88 23.92 24.87
C LYS A 52 -11.02 24.94 24.84
N ASN A 53 -11.03 25.88 25.79
CA ASN A 53 -12.05 26.91 25.87
C ASN A 53 -11.84 28.03 24.84
N SER A 54 -10.61 28.35 24.45
CA SER A 54 -10.36 29.31 23.36
C SER A 54 -10.82 28.75 22.02
N LEU A 55 -10.58 27.45 21.76
CA LEU A 55 -11.12 26.75 20.60
C LEU A 55 -12.65 26.79 20.52
N LEU A 56 -13.36 26.86 21.65
CA LEU A 56 -14.84 26.90 21.66
C LEU A 56 -15.42 28.32 21.53
N LYS A 57 -14.65 29.36 21.86
CA LYS A 57 -15.17 30.75 21.96
C LYS A 57 -15.23 31.48 20.62
N ASP A 58 -14.34 31.17 19.68
CA ASP A 58 -14.24 31.90 18.40
C ASP A 58 -15.16 31.32 17.28
N HIS A 59 -16.12 30.46 17.63
CA HIS A 59 -16.92 29.69 16.66
C HIS A 59 -18.38 30.14 16.47
N PHE A 60 -18.76 31.31 16.97
CA PHE A 60 -20.03 31.95 16.60
C PHE A 60 -19.74 33.36 16.07
N GLN A 61 -19.49 33.47 14.77
CA GLN A 61 -19.73 34.74 14.09
C GLN A 61 -21.24 34.92 13.96
N ASP A 62 -21.75 36.10 14.34
CA ASP A 62 -23.15 36.46 14.22
C ASP A 62 -23.63 36.21 12.78
N ALA A 63 -24.56 35.26 12.62
CA ALA A 63 -25.13 34.96 11.32
C ALA A 63 -25.81 36.22 10.77
N ALA A 64 -25.37 36.69 9.59
CA ALA A 64 -26.04 37.79 8.91
C ALA A 64 -27.51 37.41 8.67
N LEU A 65 -28.43 38.29 9.08
CA LEU A 65 -29.86 38.11 8.89
C LEU A 65 -30.21 38.41 7.43
N ASN A 66 -31.04 37.55 6.83
CA ASN A 66 -31.61 37.81 5.51
C ASN A 66 -32.65 38.94 5.57
N SER A 67 -33.16 39.38 4.41
CA SER A 67 -34.15 40.45 4.28
C SER A 67 -35.49 40.19 5.01
N PHE A 68 -35.69 38.98 5.54
CA PHE A 68 -36.86 38.57 6.32
C PHE A 68 -36.54 38.33 7.80
N GLY A 69 -35.33 38.68 8.26
CA GLY A 69 -34.93 38.55 9.68
C GLY A 69 -34.61 37.13 10.13
N GLY A 70 -34.43 36.18 9.20
CA GLY A 70 -33.95 34.83 9.49
C GLY A 70 -32.44 34.68 9.25
N PRO A 71 -31.74 33.75 9.92
CA PRO A 71 -30.32 33.50 9.66
C PRO A 71 -30.14 33.04 8.21
N THR A 72 -29.21 33.65 7.49
CA THR A 72 -28.79 33.17 6.16
C THR A 72 -27.97 31.89 6.37
N PRO A 73 -28.27 30.76 5.70
CA PRO A 73 -27.47 29.54 5.81
C PRO A 73 -26.17 29.72 5.02
N SER A 74 -25.24 30.50 5.56
CA SER A 74 -23.82 30.39 5.21
C SER A 74 -23.23 29.37 6.17
N GLU A 75 -22.72 28.24 5.68
CA GLU A 75 -21.84 27.40 6.51
C GLU A 75 -20.72 28.31 7.02
N PRO A 76 -20.51 28.44 8.34
CA PRO A 76 -19.45 29.28 8.85
C PRO A 76 -18.12 28.78 8.29
N VAL A 77 -17.38 29.64 7.59
CA VAL A 77 -16.00 29.35 7.21
C VAL A 77 -15.22 29.29 8.52
N LEU A 78 -15.02 28.08 9.04
CA LEU A 78 -14.28 27.83 10.27
C LEU A 78 -12.81 28.22 10.03
N THR A 79 -12.46 29.46 10.38
CA THR A 79 -11.08 29.93 10.40
C THR A 79 -10.44 29.47 11.70
N TRP A 80 -9.42 28.62 11.60
CA TRP A 80 -8.67 28.11 12.74
C TRP A 80 -7.48 29.02 13.02
N ASP A 81 -7.08 29.12 14.30
CA ASP A 81 -5.86 29.84 14.67
C ASP A 81 -4.64 29.10 14.10
N GLU A 82 -4.00 29.75 13.13
CA GLU A 82 -2.82 29.24 12.43
C GLU A 82 -1.65 28.94 13.38
N SER A 83 -1.55 29.64 14.51
CA SER A 83 -0.51 29.37 15.50
C SER A 83 -0.66 27.98 16.13
N LEU A 84 -1.90 27.54 16.39
CA LEU A 84 -2.21 26.23 16.95
C LEU A 84 -2.02 25.12 15.92
N VAL A 85 -2.42 25.37 14.68
CA VAL A 85 -2.19 24.43 13.57
C VAL A 85 -0.69 24.22 13.36
N ASN A 86 0.09 25.31 13.36
CA ASN A 86 1.55 25.23 13.26
C ASN A 86 2.19 24.55 14.47
N GLU A 87 1.69 24.74 15.69
CA GLU A 87 2.16 23.99 16.86
C GLU A 87 1.90 22.48 16.71
N GLN A 88 0.70 22.10 16.23
CA GLN A 88 0.37 20.70 15.95
C GLN A 88 1.28 20.09 14.85
N LEU A 89 1.62 20.89 13.83
CA LEU A 89 2.47 20.48 12.71
C LEU A 89 3.97 20.76 12.93
N ALA A 90 4.40 21.21 14.11
CA ALA A 90 5.75 21.71 14.34
C ALA A 90 6.87 20.70 13.95
N ARG A 91 6.62 19.41 14.14
CA ARG A 91 7.57 18.34 13.76
C ARG A 91 7.65 18.15 12.25
N ASN A 92 6.52 18.31 11.55
CA ASN A 92 6.49 18.25 10.10
C ASN A 92 7.19 19.47 9.52
N ILE A 93 6.98 20.66 10.10
CA ILE A 93 7.66 21.90 9.71
C ILE A 93 9.17 21.76 9.92
N ALA A 94 9.60 21.22 11.06
CA ALA A 94 11.03 20.99 11.33
C ALA A 94 11.68 20.00 10.36
N PHE A 95 10.93 19.04 9.81
CA PHE A 95 11.45 18.02 8.90
C PHE A 95 11.38 18.44 7.42
N LEU A 96 10.25 19.00 6.98
CA LEU A 96 9.96 19.34 5.57
C LEU A 96 10.21 20.82 5.24
N GLY A 97 10.46 21.66 6.25
CA GLY A 97 10.46 23.12 6.11
C GLY A 97 9.05 23.71 6.03
N GLU A 98 8.96 25.03 6.24
CA GLU A 98 7.69 25.77 6.15
C GLU A 98 7.06 25.68 4.75
N GLU A 99 7.88 25.81 3.69
CA GLU A 99 7.42 25.72 2.31
C GLU A 99 6.83 24.34 1.97
N GLY A 100 7.49 23.26 2.42
CA GLY A 100 7.02 21.89 2.19
C GLY A 100 5.68 21.64 2.87
N VAL A 101 5.50 22.12 4.10
CA VAL A 101 4.23 22.01 4.83
C VAL A 101 3.16 22.90 4.20
N ALA A 102 3.49 24.11 3.73
CA ALA A 102 2.54 24.97 3.03
C ALA A 102 1.95 24.29 1.78
N LYS A 103 2.80 23.65 0.95
CA LYS A 103 2.34 22.86 -0.22
C LYS A 103 1.41 21.72 0.18
N ILE A 104 1.69 21.03 1.28
CA ILE A 104 0.81 19.98 1.81
C ILE A 104 -0.54 20.56 2.23
N ARG A 105 -0.53 21.71 2.91
CA ARG A 105 -1.74 22.40 3.35
C ARG A 105 -2.61 22.94 2.21
N GLU A 106 -2.01 23.26 1.08
CA GLU A 106 -2.75 23.68 -0.13
C GLU A 106 -3.23 22.50 -0.98
N SER A 107 -2.72 21.28 -0.71
CA SER A 107 -3.00 20.11 -1.54
C SER A 107 -4.43 19.58 -1.38
N PHE A 108 -4.94 19.02 -2.49
CA PHE A 108 -6.17 18.24 -2.51
C PHE A 108 -5.85 16.78 -2.85
N VAL A 109 -6.11 15.87 -1.92
CA VAL A 109 -5.81 14.45 -2.06
C VAL A 109 -7.11 13.64 -2.10
N ILE A 110 -7.17 12.63 -2.97
CA ILE A 110 -8.29 11.68 -3.02
C ILE A 110 -7.79 10.30 -2.61
N VAL A 111 -8.52 9.62 -1.72
CA VAL A 111 -8.27 8.23 -1.33
C VAL A 111 -9.47 7.38 -1.73
N VAL A 112 -9.24 6.39 -2.59
CA VAL A 112 -10.26 5.44 -3.03
C VAL A 112 -10.06 4.12 -2.30
N GLY A 113 -11.04 3.74 -1.48
CA GLY A 113 -10.97 2.64 -0.53
C GLY A 113 -10.57 3.12 0.87
N ALA A 114 -11.38 2.79 1.86
CA ALA A 114 -11.26 3.11 3.28
C ALA A 114 -11.03 1.83 4.13
N GLY A 115 -10.52 0.76 3.52
CA GLY A 115 -10.18 -0.48 4.22
C GLY A 115 -8.91 -0.39 5.08
N GLY A 116 -8.25 -1.53 5.31
CA GLY A 116 -7.05 -1.61 6.15
C GLY A 116 -5.82 -0.87 5.62
N VAL A 117 -5.79 -0.48 4.33
CA VAL A 117 -4.71 0.35 3.76
C VAL A 117 -5.12 1.81 3.78
N GLY A 118 -6.26 2.12 3.13
CA GLY A 118 -6.73 3.50 2.95
C GLY A 118 -7.03 4.22 4.27
N SER A 119 -7.57 3.54 5.28
CA SER A 119 -7.82 4.16 6.60
C SER A 119 -6.54 4.67 7.27
N TRP A 120 -5.43 3.93 7.15
CA TRP A 120 -4.13 4.35 7.68
C TRP A 120 -3.51 5.48 6.84
N ALA A 121 -3.65 5.42 5.51
CA ALA A 121 -3.21 6.49 4.63
C ALA A 121 -3.93 7.81 4.96
N VAL A 122 -5.27 7.79 5.03
CA VAL A 122 -6.11 8.92 5.46
C VAL A 122 -5.65 9.46 6.80
N THR A 123 -5.46 8.58 7.78
CA THR A 123 -5.07 8.98 9.14
C THR A 123 -3.77 9.79 9.13
N MET A 124 -2.80 9.40 8.30
CA MET A 124 -1.50 10.06 8.27
C MET A 124 -1.46 11.28 7.37
N LEU A 125 -2.27 11.33 6.31
CA LEU A 125 -2.48 12.53 5.50
C LEU A 125 -3.11 13.66 6.33
N VAL A 126 -4.18 13.36 7.08
CA VAL A 126 -4.85 14.32 7.99
C VAL A 126 -3.87 14.84 9.04
N ARG A 127 -3.16 13.93 9.73
CA ARG A 127 -2.18 14.30 10.76
C ARG A 127 -0.99 15.10 10.23
N SER A 128 -0.78 15.09 8.91
CA SER A 128 0.39 15.71 8.30
C SER A 128 0.14 17.09 7.71
N GLY A 129 -1.09 17.58 7.69
CA GLY A 129 -1.37 18.92 7.16
C GLY A 129 -2.26 18.98 5.93
N VAL A 130 -2.68 17.86 5.33
CA VAL A 130 -3.39 17.92 4.02
C VAL A 130 -4.63 18.80 4.12
N GLY A 131 -4.75 19.81 3.24
CA GLY A 131 -5.82 20.80 3.33
C GLY A 131 -7.20 20.25 2.99
N LYS A 132 -7.31 19.57 1.85
CA LYS A 132 -8.56 18.92 1.40
C LYS A 132 -8.32 17.44 1.14
N LEU A 133 -9.19 16.61 1.69
CA LEU A 133 -9.15 15.16 1.53
C LEU A 133 -10.53 14.64 1.12
N ARG A 134 -10.63 13.98 -0.04
CA ARG A 134 -11.82 13.22 -0.42
C ARG A 134 -11.60 11.74 -0.19
N ILE A 135 -12.52 11.08 0.49
CA ILE A 135 -12.47 9.65 0.79
C ILE A 135 -13.67 8.98 0.13
N ILE A 136 -13.44 7.97 -0.70
CA ILE A 136 -14.48 7.26 -1.46
C ILE A 136 -14.47 5.79 -1.04
N ASP A 137 -15.55 5.32 -0.42
CA ASP A 137 -15.79 3.90 -0.12
C ASP A 137 -17.29 3.71 0.13
N PHE A 138 -17.85 2.60 -0.36
CA PHE A 138 -19.27 2.25 -0.20
C PHE A 138 -19.51 1.32 0.99
N ASP A 139 -18.46 0.70 1.53
CA ASP A 139 -18.56 -0.29 2.59
C ASP A 139 -18.87 0.32 3.96
N GLN A 140 -19.42 -0.54 4.82
CA GLN A 140 -19.60 -0.28 6.25
C GLN A 140 -18.50 -0.94 7.08
N VAL A 141 -18.28 -0.41 8.28
CA VAL A 141 -17.41 -1.03 9.28
C VAL A 141 -18.04 -2.34 9.75
N THR A 142 -17.30 -3.43 9.64
CA THR A 142 -17.68 -4.75 10.16
C THR A 142 -16.82 -5.11 11.37
N LEU A 143 -17.26 -6.09 12.18
CA LEU A 143 -16.43 -6.64 13.26
C LEU A 143 -15.06 -7.13 12.75
N SER A 144 -15.04 -7.78 11.59
CA SER A 144 -13.80 -8.25 10.95
C SER A 144 -12.93 -7.11 10.40
N SER A 145 -13.43 -5.88 10.29
CA SER A 145 -12.64 -4.71 9.91
C SER A 145 -11.75 -4.21 11.05
N LEU A 146 -12.14 -4.45 12.32
CA LEU A 146 -11.48 -3.91 13.51
C LEU A 146 -10.05 -4.45 13.72
N ASN A 147 -9.70 -5.57 13.10
CA ASN A 147 -8.34 -6.12 13.20
C ASN A 147 -7.28 -5.30 12.44
N ARG A 148 -7.70 -4.40 11.53
CA ARG A 148 -6.79 -3.70 10.61
C ARG A 148 -7.20 -2.27 10.25
N HIS A 149 -8.45 -1.86 10.46
CA HIS A 149 -8.88 -0.50 10.19
C HIS A 149 -8.28 0.48 11.21
N ALA A 150 -7.77 1.63 10.76
CA ALA A 150 -6.92 2.49 11.60
C ALA A 150 -7.60 3.07 12.85
N VAL A 151 -8.87 3.47 12.73
CA VAL A 151 -9.58 4.23 13.78
C VAL A 151 -10.95 3.68 14.16
N ALA A 152 -11.42 2.64 13.48
CA ALA A 152 -12.76 2.13 13.72
C ALA A 152 -12.80 1.43 15.07
N THR A 153 -13.88 1.66 15.81
CA THR A 153 -14.13 1.06 17.13
C THR A 153 -15.35 0.14 17.07
N LEU A 154 -15.65 -0.54 18.17
CA LEU A 154 -16.88 -1.37 18.29
C LEU A 154 -18.16 -0.55 18.07
N GLU A 155 -18.16 0.73 18.46
CA GLU A 155 -19.31 1.62 18.29
C GLU A 155 -19.56 1.99 16.82
N ASP A 156 -18.53 1.90 15.97
CA ASP A 156 -18.64 2.28 14.56
C ASP A 156 -19.16 1.14 13.68
N VAL A 157 -19.32 -0.08 14.22
CA VAL A 157 -19.82 -1.24 13.47
C VAL A 157 -21.21 -0.94 12.89
N GLY A 158 -21.37 -1.13 11.58
CA GLY A 158 -22.58 -0.76 10.83
C GLY A 158 -22.61 0.67 10.30
N THR A 159 -21.62 1.51 10.64
CA THR A 159 -21.47 2.86 10.06
C THR A 159 -20.64 2.78 8.77
N PRO A 160 -20.95 3.57 7.72
CA PRO A 160 -20.09 3.66 6.54
C PRO A 160 -18.64 4.02 6.91
N LYS A 161 -17.66 3.31 6.34
CA LYS A 161 -16.23 3.45 6.70
C LYS A 161 -15.74 4.88 6.55
N VAL A 162 -16.12 5.57 5.46
CA VAL A 162 -15.74 6.96 5.20
C VAL A 162 -16.31 7.93 6.24
N ILE A 163 -17.51 7.65 6.77
CA ILE A 163 -18.17 8.47 7.79
C ILE A 163 -17.48 8.26 9.15
N ALA A 164 -17.19 7.01 9.52
CA ALA A 164 -16.42 6.70 10.71
C ALA A 164 -15.03 7.39 10.66
N LEU A 165 -14.31 7.29 9.54
CA LEU A 165 -13.04 7.98 9.34
C LEU A 165 -13.18 9.49 9.51
N LYS A 166 -14.16 10.12 8.84
CA LYS A 166 -14.39 11.56 8.94
C LYS A 166 -14.68 12.00 10.38
N LYS A 167 -15.51 11.25 11.11
CA LYS A 167 -15.82 11.49 12.54
C LYS A 167 -14.53 11.52 13.36
N HIS A 168 -13.77 10.42 13.36
CA HIS A 168 -12.54 10.29 14.15
C HIS A 168 -11.44 11.27 13.72
N MET A 169 -11.33 11.58 12.43
CA MET A 169 -10.32 12.53 11.93
C MET A 169 -10.64 13.98 12.26
N LYS A 170 -11.92 14.36 12.31
CA LYS A 170 -12.32 15.69 12.79
C LYS A 170 -11.95 15.92 14.25
N GLU A 171 -11.88 14.89 15.07
CA GLU A 171 -11.39 15.00 16.45
C GLU A 171 -9.88 15.26 16.54
N VAL A 172 -9.13 14.88 15.49
CA VAL A 172 -7.67 15.01 15.43
C VAL A 172 -7.24 16.33 14.80
N ALA A 173 -7.83 16.70 13.67
CA ALA A 173 -7.48 17.89 12.90
C ALA A 173 -8.75 18.46 12.26
N PRO A 174 -9.56 19.21 13.02
CA PRO A 174 -10.84 19.74 12.54
C PRO A 174 -10.69 20.80 11.44
N TRP A 175 -9.48 21.32 11.24
CA TRP A 175 -9.10 22.26 10.18
C TRP A 175 -8.88 21.60 8.81
N VAL A 176 -8.84 20.26 8.73
CA VAL A 176 -8.78 19.54 7.45
C VAL A 176 -10.18 19.45 6.84
N ASN A 177 -10.34 19.84 5.58
CA ASN A 177 -11.58 19.67 4.85
C ASN A 177 -11.73 18.22 4.36
N ILE A 178 -12.52 17.42 5.09
CA ILE A 178 -12.78 16.01 4.75
C ILE A 178 -14.13 15.87 4.03
N ASP A 179 -14.06 15.52 2.75
CA ASP A 179 -15.18 15.14 1.88
C ASP A 179 -15.36 13.62 1.87
N ALA A 180 -16.31 13.11 2.65
CA ALA A 180 -16.58 11.67 2.76
C ALA A 180 -17.70 11.26 1.79
N ARG A 181 -17.37 10.44 0.80
CA ARG A 181 -18.29 9.96 -0.24
C ARG A 181 -18.58 8.48 -0.01
N VAL A 182 -19.82 8.20 0.44
CA VAL A 182 -20.34 6.84 0.54
C VAL A 182 -20.76 6.40 -0.87
N ASP A 183 -19.78 6.03 -1.70
CA ASP A 183 -20.01 5.62 -3.08
C ASP A 183 -18.94 4.62 -3.55
N LEU A 184 -19.30 3.80 -4.53
CA LEU A 184 -18.40 2.89 -5.22
C LEU A 184 -17.78 3.63 -6.41
N TRP A 185 -16.46 3.54 -6.54
CA TRP A 185 -15.79 4.05 -7.74
C TRP A 185 -16.15 3.17 -8.94
N THR A 186 -16.64 3.78 -10.02
CA THR A 186 -16.86 3.16 -11.32
C THR A 186 -16.44 4.12 -12.45
N LYS A 187 -16.26 3.61 -13.67
CA LYS A 187 -15.87 4.46 -14.83
C LYS A 187 -16.88 5.56 -15.10
N GLU A 188 -18.17 5.25 -14.98
CA GLU A 188 -19.28 6.16 -15.25
C GLU A 188 -19.30 7.32 -14.26
N LYS A 189 -18.87 7.06 -13.02
CA LYS A 189 -18.79 8.06 -11.94
C LYS A 189 -17.41 8.69 -11.80
N ALA A 190 -16.42 8.30 -12.61
CA ALA A 190 -15.05 8.74 -12.43
C ALA A 190 -14.91 10.27 -12.52
N GLN A 191 -15.62 10.91 -13.46
CA GLN A 191 -15.59 12.36 -13.63
C GLN A 191 -16.14 13.11 -12.40
N SER A 192 -17.18 12.60 -11.75
CA SER A 192 -17.77 13.25 -10.57
C SER A 192 -16.98 12.96 -9.28
N LEU A 193 -16.44 11.74 -9.16
CA LEU A 193 -15.70 11.32 -7.96
C LEU A 193 -14.28 11.87 -7.91
N LEU A 194 -13.61 11.97 -9.06
CA LEU A 194 -12.23 12.48 -9.20
C LEU A 194 -12.15 13.92 -9.71
N SER A 195 -13.26 14.66 -9.64
CA SER A 195 -13.34 16.08 -10.01
C SER A 195 -12.44 16.97 -9.14
N ASP A 196 -12.35 18.26 -9.52
CA ASP A 196 -11.69 19.33 -8.76
C ASP A 196 -10.15 19.29 -8.77
N ASN A 197 -9.56 18.68 -9.79
CA ASN A 197 -8.10 18.66 -10.04
C ASN A 197 -7.30 18.24 -8.80
N PRO A 198 -7.41 16.98 -8.34
CA PRO A 198 -6.65 16.51 -7.21
C PRO A 198 -5.15 16.57 -7.50
N THR A 199 -4.37 16.93 -6.48
CA THR A 199 -2.91 16.87 -6.51
C THR A 199 -2.43 15.44 -6.73
N ILE A 200 -3.08 14.46 -6.09
CA ILE A 200 -2.78 13.03 -6.26
C ILE A 200 -3.95 12.17 -5.79
N VAL A 201 -4.10 11.00 -6.41
CA VAL A 201 -5.05 9.94 -6.03
C VAL A 201 -4.30 8.78 -5.39
N LEU A 202 -4.81 8.30 -4.25
CA LEU A 202 -4.35 7.08 -3.59
C LEU A 202 -5.37 5.98 -3.83
N ASP A 203 -4.93 4.91 -4.48
CA ASP A 203 -5.75 3.74 -4.73
C ASP A 203 -5.47 2.64 -3.69
N ALA A 204 -6.48 2.37 -2.86
CA ALA A 204 -6.50 1.31 -1.85
C ALA A 204 -7.63 0.29 -2.10
N ILE A 205 -8.10 0.17 -3.34
CA ILE A 205 -9.12 -0.81 -3.76
C ILE A 205 -8.55 -2.23 -3.70
N ASP A 206 -9.37 -3.23 -3.42
CA ASP A 206 -8.98 -4.65 -3.41
C ASP A 206 -9.53 -5.45 -4.62
N ASN A 207 -10.60 -4.96 -5.25
CA ASN A 207 -11.14 -5.51 -6.48
C ASN A 207 -10.22 -5.22 -7.70
N ILE A 208 -9.88 -6.27 -8.45
CA ILE A 208 -8.93 -6.21 -9.56
C ILE A 208 -9.46 -5.39 -10.76
N PRO A 209 -10.64 -5.69 -11.33
CA PRO A 209 -11.23 -4.87 -12.39
C PRO A 209 -11.32 -3.39 -12.04
N THR A 210 -11.95 -3.06 -10.92
CA THR A 210 -12.16 -1.68 -10.46
C THR A 210 -10.84 -0.94 -10.27
N LYS A 211 -9.83 -1.61 -9.68
CA LYS A 211 -8.49 -1.05 -9.54
C LYS A 211 -7.84 -0.75 -10.89
N ALA A 212 -7.82 -1.71 -11.81
CA ALA A 212 -7.19 -1.51 -13.12
C ALA A 212 -7.84 -0.37 -13.90
N ASP A 213 -9.17 -0.27 -13.80
CA ASP A 213 -9.96 0.79 -14.42
C ASP A 213 -9.64 2.17 -13.83
N LEU A 214 -9.46 2.29 -12.51
CA LEU A 214 -9.08 3.54 -11.85
C LEU A 214 -7.70 4.00 -12.30
N LEU A 215 -6.73 3.08 -12.30
CA LEU A 215 -5.36 3.38 -12.72
C LEU A 215 -5.29 3.79 -14.19
N HIS A 216 -6.09 3.12 -15.05
CA HIS A 216 -6.20 3.49 -16.45
C HIS A 216 -6.81 4.89 -16.63
N TYR A 217 -7.91 5.20 -15.92
CA TYR A 217 -8.54 6.51 -15.96
C TYR A 217 -7.57 7.62 -15.53
N CYS A 218 -6.87 7.44 -14.40
CA CYS A 218 -5.89 8.42 -13.94
C CYS A 218 -4.77 8.65 -14.97
N ASN A 219 -4.25 7.56 -15.57
CA ASN A 219 -3.21 7.66 -16.60
C ASN A 219 -3.70 8.39 -17.87
N LEU A 220 -4.92 8.12 -18.34
CA LEU A 220 -5.49 8.80 -19.50
C LEU A 220 -5.72 10.30 -19.28
N HIS A 221 -6.10 10.68 -18.06
CA HIS A 221 -6.41 12.06 -17.70
C HIS A 221 -5.22 12.83 -17.09
N ASN A 222 -4.02 12.24 -17.09
CA ASN A 222 -2.80 12.80 -16.47
C ASN A 222 -3.01 13.18 -15.00
N ILE A 223 -3.79 12.38 -14.26
CA ILE A 223 -3.98 12.53 -12.83
C ILE A 223 -2.91 11.69 -12.13
N ASP A 224 -2.11 12.33 -11.29
CA ASP A 224 -1.09 11.64 -10.50
C ASP A 224 -1.76 10.59 -9.58
N VAL A 225 -1.21 9.38 -9.56
CA VAL A 225 -1.77 8.27 -8.79
C VAL A 225 -0.68 7.41 -8.15
N ILE A 226 -0.95 6.90 -6.95
CA ILE A 226 -0.19 5.81 -6.31
C ILE A 226 -1.15 4.71 -5.87
N SER A 227 -0.76 3.45 -6.08
CA SER A 227 -1.62 2.30 -5.78
C SER A 227 -1.00 1.36 -4.75
N ALA A 228 -1.80 0.86 -3.82
CA ALA A 228 -1.44 -0.28 -2.99
C ALA A 228 -1.76 -1.60 -3.68
N MET A 229 -0.78 -2.49 -3.67
CA MET A 229 -0.89 -3.86 -4.13
C MET A 229 -1.32 -4.79 -2.97
N GLY A 230 -1.16 -6.11 -3.13
CA GLY A 230 -1.74 -7.07 -2.20
C GLY A 230 -0.99 -7.08 -0.87
N SER A 231 -1.61 -6.65 0.23
CA SER A 231 -1.02 -6.73 1.58
C SER A 231 -1.37 -8.02 2.35
N GLY A 232 -2.27 -8.86 1.80
CA GLY A 232 -2.66 -10.14 2.39
C GLY A 232 -1.60 -11.23 2.29
N CYS A 233 -1.71 -12.24 3.17
CA CYS A 233 -0.80 -13.39 3.26
C CYS A 233 0.69 -13.03 3.40
N LYS A 234 0.98 -11.88 4.03
CA LYS A 234 2.33 -11.32 4.24
C LYS A 234 2.52 -10.93 5.70
N ALA A 235 3.74 -11.03 6.19
CA ALA A 235 4.10 -10.79 7.57
C ALA A 235 5.38 -9.95 7.76
N ASP A 236 6.26 -9.86 6.77
CA ASP A 236 7.54 -9.17 6.89
C ASP A 236 7.45 -7.71 6.43
N PRO A 237 7.50 -6.73 7.36
CA PRO A 237 7.40 -5.32 7.02
C PRO A 237 8.66 -4.78 6.32
N THR A 238 9.81 -5.43 6.49
CA THR A 238 11.10 -4.97 5.91
C THR A 238 11.15 -5.14 4.39
N ARG A 239 10.18 -5.87 3.83
CA ARG A 239 10.08 -6.19 2.41
C ARG A 239 9.09 -5.32 1.64
N VAL A 240 8.43 -4.39 2.34
CA VAL A 240 7.52 -3.41 1.75
C VAL A 240 8.34 -2.30 1.11
N GLN A 241 8.08 -2.01 -0.16
CA GLN A 241 8.79 -0.99 -0.92
C GLN A 241 7.87 -0.31 -1.95
N ILE A 242 8.34 0.83 -2.43
CA ILE A 242 7.70 1.58 -3.51
C ILE A 242 8.48 1.31 -4.79
N GLY A 243 7.78 1.07 -5.89
CA GLY A 243 8.41 0.92 -7.19
C GLY A 243 7.38 1.11 -8.31
N ASP A 244 7.85 1.09 -9.55
CA ASP A 244 6.93 1.11 -10.68
C ASP A 244 6.17 -0.22 -10.79
N ILE A 245 4.91 -0.16 -11.24
CA ILE A 245 4.07 -1.34 -11.44
C ILE A 245 4.78 -2.43 -12.27
N SER A 246 5.58 -2.06 -13.28
CA SER A 246 6.35 -2.97 -14.14
C SER A 246 7.44 -3.75 -13.40
N THR A 247 7.99 -3.18 -12.32
CA THR A 247 9.12 -3.74 -11.54
C THR A 247 8.67 -4.62 -10.39
N THR A 248 7.36 -4.74 -10.17
CA THR A 248 6.82 -5.48 -9.02
C THR A 248 6.98 -6.99 -9.16
N THR A 249 7.47 -7.62 -8.10
CA THR A 249 7.78 -9.06 -8.02
C THR A 249 7.08 -9.72 -6.85
N GLN A 250 6.80 -11.03 -6.95
CA GLN A 250 6.24 -11.86 -5.87
C GLN A 250 4.85 -11.42 -5.35
N ASP A 251 4.12 -10.60 -6.11
CA ASP A 251 2.77 -10.14 -5.76
C ASP A 251 1.74 -10.59 -6.82
N PRO A 252 0.81 -11.52 -6.49
CA PRO A 252 -0.24 -11.96 -7.42
C PRO A 252 -1.20 -10.84 -7.84
N LEU A 253 -1.51 -9.89 -6.95
CA LEU A 253 -2.38 -8.76 -7.27
C LEU A 253 -1.69 -7.85 -8.28
N SER A 254 -0.42 -7.49 -8.02
CA SER A 254 0.36 -6.69 -8.98
C SER A 254 0.48 -7.37 -10.34
N ARG A 255 0.63 -8.70 -10.37
CA ARG A 255 0.66 -9.45 -11.63
C ARG A 255 -0.66 -9.34 -12.39
N ALA A 256 -1.79 -9.54 -11.73
CA ALA A 256 -3.10 -9.44 -12.37
C ALA A 256 -3.40 -8.03 -12.88
N ILE A 257 -3.05 -7.01 -12.09
CA ILE A 257 -3.22 -5.60 -12.48
C ILE A 257 -2.30 -5.23 -13.63
N ARG A 258 -1.01 -5.61 -13.60
CA ARG A 258 -0.10 -5.45 -14.74
C ARG A 258 -0.67 -6.04 -16.03
N ARG A 259 -1.18 -7.27 -15.95
CA ARG A 259 -1.77 -7.95 -17.11
C ARG A 259 -2.92 -7.12 -17.68
N LYS A 260 -3.86 -6.66 -16.86
CA LYS A 260 -4.96 -5.79 -17.30
C LYS A 260 -4.51 -4.44 -17.84
N LEU A 261 -3.55 -3.78 -17.17
CA LEU A 261 -3.04 -2.48 -17.61
C LEU A 261 -2.34 -2.55 -18.96
N ARG A 262 -1.62 -3.64 -19.24
CA ARG A 262 -1.00 -3.83 -20.56
C ARG A 262 -2.01 -3.98 -21.68
N ILE A 263 -3.12 -4.68 -21.43
CA ILE A 263 -4.26 -4.77 -22.37
C ILE A 263 -4.80 -3.37 -22.68
N LEU A 264 -4.73 -2.45 -21.71
CA LEU A 264 -5.15 -1.07 -21.84
C LEU A 264 -4.02 -0.13 -22.33
N GLY A 265 -2.89 -0.68 -22.82
CA GLY A 265 -1.77 0.08 -23.37
C GLY A 265 -0.79 0.66 -22.35
N ILE A 266 -0.92 0.34 -21.06
CA ILE A 266 -0.08 0.88 -19.99
C ILE A 266 0.91 -0.19 -19.51
N SER A 267 2.20 0.04 -19.79
CA SER A 267 3.28 -0.90 -19.44
C SER A 267 4.08 -0.49 -18.20
N SER A 268 4.18 0.80 -17.91
CA SER A 268 4.94 1.41 -16.81
C SER A 268 4.44 2.84 -16.53
N GLY A 269 4.98 3.50 -15.50
CA GLY A 269 4.69 4.90 -15.15
C GLY A 269 3.78 5.06 -13.93
N ILE A 270 3.35 3.96 -13.30
CA ILE A 270 2.44 4.00 -12.15
C ILE A 270 3.22 3.54 -10.90
N PRO A 271 3.47 4.44 -9.93
CA PRO A 271 4.11 4.07 -8.68
C PRO A 271 3.15 3.25 -7.82
N VAL A 272 3.67 2.16 -7.25
CA VAL A 272 2.90 1.25 -6.42
C VAL A 272 3.66 0.83 -5.17
N VAL A 273 2.91 0.61 -4.09
CA VAL A 273 3.42 0.00 -2.85
C VAL A 273 3.17 -1.50 -2.92
N TYR A 274 4.23 -2.28 -2.83
CA TYR A 274 4.18 -3.74 -2.87
C TYR A 274 5.17 -4.35 -1.87
N SER A 275 5.04 -5.66 -1.65
CA SER A 275 6.02 -6.41 -0.87
C SER A 275 6.67 -7.48 -1.72
N THR A 276 7.98 -7.63 -1.56
CA THR A 276 8.74 -8.71 -2.21
C THR A 276 8.65 -10.04 -1.45
N GLU A 277 7.94 -10.07 -0.32
CA GLU A 277 7.65 -11.30 0.41
C GLU A 277 6.81 -12.23 -0.46
N LYS A 278 7.29 -13.47 -0.61
CA LYS A 278 6.50 -14.52 -1.24
C LYS A 278 5.37 -14.89 -0.28
N SER A 279 4.12 -14.80 -0.74
CA SER A 279 2.97 -15.25 0.05
C SER A 279 3.21 -16.67 0.57
N GLY A 280 3.21 -16.83 1.89
CA GLY A 280 3.56 -18.07 2.58
C GLY A 280 2.46 -19.14 2.53
N LYS A 281 2.49 -20.08 3.48
CA LYS A 281 1.54 -21.21 3.65
C LYS A 281 0.08 -20.79 3.96
N ALA A 282 -0.21 -19.50 3.96
CA ALA A 282 -1.53 -18.98 4.29
C ALA A 282 -2.48 -19.24 3.11
N ALA A 283 -3.19 -20.36 3.18
CA ALA A 283 -4.24 -20.74 2.23
C ALA A 283 -5.47 -19.84 2.41
N LEU A 284 -6.32 -19.80 1.38
CA LEU A 284 -7.65 -19.20 1.48
C LEU A 284 -8.40 -19.85 2.65
N ILE A 285 -9.00 -19.03 3.51
CA ILE A 285 -9.77 -19.56 4.65
C ILE A 285 -10.97 -20.32 4.07
N PRO A 286 -11.20 -21.59 4.46
CA PRO A 286 -12.41 -22.31 4.07
C PRO A 286 -13.65 -21.56 4.54
N LEU A 287 -14.64 -21.40 3.68
CA LEU A 287 -15.95 -20.87 4.07
C LEU A 287 -16.57 -21.80 5.13
N GLN A 288 -17.31 -21.24 6.09
CA GLN A 288 -18.04 -22.05 7.05
C GLN A 288 -19.18 -22.79 6.33
N GLN A 289 -19.49 -24.03 6.74
CA GLN A 289 -20.52 -24.86 6.09
C GLN A 289 -21.89 -24.17 6.02
N GLU A 290 -22.22 -23.31 6.98
CA GLU A 290 -23.45 -22.52 7.03
C GLU A 290 -23.56 -21.46 5.91
N GLU A 291 -22.44 -21.00 5.34
CA GLU A 291 -22.45 -20.08 4.19
C GLU A 291 -22.63 -20.83 2.86
N TYR A 292 -22.16 -22.08 2.79
CA TYR A 292 -22.43 -22.97 1.65
C TYR A 292 -23.92 -23.31 1.49
N GLU A 293 -24.66 -23.35 2.60
CA GLU A 293 -26.10 -23.64 2.61
C GLU A 293 -26.96 -22.45 2.12
N LYS A 294 -26.40 -21.23 2.07
CA LYS A 294 -27.15 -20.00 1.72
C LYS A 294 -27.19 -19.69 0.21
N GLY A 295 -26.55 -20.47 -0.66
CA GLY A 295 -26.62 -20.30 -2.11
C GLY A 295 -25.31 -20.59 -2.85
N GLN A 296 -25.29 -20.39 -4.18
CA GLN A 296 -24.04 -20.49 -4.93
C GLN A 296 -23.08 -19.38 -4.48
N VAL A 297 -21.79 -19.73 -4.37
CA VAL A 297 -20.74 -18.92 -3.76
C VAL A 297 -20.71 -17.49 -4.33
N ASP A 298 -20.92 -17.33 -5.64
CA ASP A 298 -20.91 -16.02 -6.32
C ASP A 298 -22.14 -15.14 -6.02
N GLU A 299 -23.26 -15.72 -5.59
CA GLU A 299 -24.53 -15.03 -5.26
C GLU A 299 -24.57 -14.47 -3.83
N LEU A 300 -23.61 -14.85 -2.97
CA LEU A 300 -23.50 -14.34 -1.59
C LEU A 300 -22.86 -12.95 -1.52
N SER A 301 -22.25 -12.50 -2.62
CA SER A 301 -21.72 -11.16 -2.76
C SER A 301 -22.82 -10.19 -3.21
N VAL A 302 -23.01 -9.09 -2.50
CA VAL A 302 -24.03 -8.06 -2.84
C VAL A 302 -23.75 -7.41 -4.21
N LEU A 303 -22.53 -7.58 -4.73
CA LEU A 303 -22.10 -7.08 -6.03
C LEU A 303 -21.39 -8.21 -6.79
N PRO A 304 -21.74 -8.44 -8.07
CA PRO A 304 -21.02 -9.40 -8.91
C PRO A 304 -19.52 -9.06 -8.97
N ASP A 305 -18.66 -10.08 -8.99
CA ASP A 305 -17.18 -10.02 -9.06
C ASP A 305 -16.40 -9.73 -7.76
N PHE A 306 -17.04 -9.65 -6.58
CA PHE A 306 -16.31 -9.55 -5.31
C PHE A 306 -15.88 -10.92 -4.78
N ARG A 307 -14.63 -11.03 -4.29
CA ARG A 307 -14.08 -12.31 -3.81
C ARG A 307 -14.82 -12.80 -2.57
N VAL A 308 -15.49 -13.94 -2.71
CA VAL A 308 -16.18 -14.64 -1.63
C VAL A 308 -15.19 -15.32 -0.67
N ARG A 309 -13.98 -15.66 -1.13
CA ARG A 309 -12.92 -16.24 -0.29
C ARG A 309 -11.99 -15.16 0.27
N ILE A 310 -11.98 -15.05 1.59
CA ILE A 310 -11.17 -14.07 2.34
C ILE A 310 -9.72 -14.55 2.40
N LEU A 311 -8.80 -13.74 1.88
CA LEU A 311 -7.38 -13.92 2.14
C LEU A 311 -7.08 -13.54 3.60
N PRO A 312 -6.35 -14.36 4.37
CA PRO A 312 -5.95 -13.98 5.71
C PRO A 312 -5.03 -12.76 5.67
N VAL A 313 -5.35 -11.77 6.51
CA VAL A 313 -4.61 -10.51 6.59
C VAL A 313 -4.10 -10.32 8.02
N LEU A 314 -2.78 -10.17 8.17
CA LEU A 314 -2.16 -9.76 9.42
C LEU A 314 -2.27 -8.23 9.52
N GLY A 315 -3.06 -7.74 10.48
CA GLY A 315 -3.48 -6.34 10.60
C GLY A 315 -2.39 -5.25 10.42
N PRO A 316 -1.18 -5.41 10.98
CA PRO A 316 -0.08 -4.48 10.77
C PRO A 316 0.30 -4.21 9.30
N LEU A 317 0.26 -5.22 8.43
CA LEU A 317 0.78 -5.08 7.06
C LEU A 317 -0.03 -4.11 6.19
N PRO A 318 -1.37 -4.19 6.12
CA PRO A 318 -2.18 -3.16 5.48
C PRO A 318 -1.89 -1.75 6.01
N GLY A 319 -1.73 -1.61 7.33
CA GLY A 319 -1.40 -0.32 7.94
C GLY A 319 -0.06 0.22 7.47
N ILE A 320 0.97 -0.64 7.40
CA ILE A 320 2.29 -0.28 6.87
C ILE A 320 2.22 0.13 5.40
N PHE A 321 1.42 -0.56 4.58
CA PHE A 321 1.18 -0.16 3.19
C PHE A 321 0.55 1.24 3.12
N GLY A 322 -0.47 1.51 3.94
CA GLY A 322 -1.14 2.81 4.00
C GLY A 322 -0.20 3.94 4.46
N LEU A 323 0.60 3.68 5.50
CA LEU A 323 1.62 4.61 5.99
C LEU A 323 2.71 4.87 4.94
N THR A 324 3.12 3.84 4.20
CA THR A 324 4.11 3.96 3.12
C THR A 324 3.57 4.83 1.97
N MET A 325 2.30 4.64 1.58
CA MET A 325 1.64 5.48 0.58
C MET A 325 1.54 6.94 1.05
N ALA A 326 1.08 7.17 2.29
CA ALA A 326 0.96 8.52 2.83
C ALA A 326 2.31 9.21 2.89
N ASN A 327 3.36 8.52 3.34
CA ASN A 327 4.71 9.06 3.38
C ASN A 327 5.19 9.49 1.99
N TYR A 328 5.02 8.64 0.98
CA TYR A 328 5.37 8.97 -0.40
C TYR A 328 4.64 10.21 -0.92
N VAL A 329 3.34 10.31 -0.66
CA VAL A 329 2.50 11.43 -1.07
C VAL A 329 2.95 12.72 -0.39
N ILE A 330 3.16 12.68 0.93
CA ILE A 330 3.62 13.82 1.72
C ILE A 330 4.97 14.32 1.24
N THR A 331 5.96 13.43 1.06
CA THR A 331 7.29 13.83 0.59
C THR A 331 7.25 14.35 -0.84
N ARG A 332 6.45 13.74 -1.72
CA ARG A 332 6.30 14.17 -3.11
C ARG A 332 5.67 15.57 -3.21
N ILE A 333 4.60 15.85 -2.46
CA ILE A 333 3.94 17.16 -2.44
C ILE A 333 4.86 18.23 -1.85
N ALA A 334 5.59 17.91 -0.77
CA ALA A 334 6.55 18.83 -0.17
C ALA A 334 7.76 19.14 -1.09
N GLY A 335 7.99 18.36 -2.15
CA GLY A 335 9.20 18.43 -2.97
C GLY A 335 10.42 17.81 -2.28
N TYR A 336 10.22 16.98 -1.25
CA TYR A 336 11.27 16.23 -0.59
C TYR A 336 11.60 14.98 -1.42
N LEU A 337 12.76 14.98 -2.07
CA LEU A 337 13.18 13.90 -2.96
C LEU A 337 13.44 12.62 -2.15
N VAL A 338 12.65 11.58 -2.45
CA VAL A 338 12.85 10.23 -1.94
C VAL A 338 12.98 9.32 -3.15
N ASP A 339 14.20 8.90 -3.45
CA ASP A 339 14.45 7.93 -4.51
C ASP A 339 14.15 6.53 -3.98
N PRO A 340 13.08 5.85 -4.46
CA PRO A 340 12.84 4.48 -4.07
C PRO A 340 14.01 3.61 -4.54
N PRO A 341 14.44 2.62 -3.73
CA PRO A 341 15.49 1.71 -4.16
C PRO A 341 15.03 0.97 -5.42
N ILE A 342 15.79 1.11 -6.51
CA ILE A 342 15.53 0.37 -7.73
C ILE A 342 15.64 -1.12 -7.38
N GLY A 343 14.50 -1.81 -7.35
CA GLY A 343 14.47 -3.26 -7.15
C GLY A 343 15.45 -3.89 -8.13
N LYS A 344 16.36 -4.76 -7.64
CA LYS A 344 17.48 -5.33 -8.43
C LYS A 344 17.02 -5.66 -9.84
N ASN A 345 17.35 -4.75 -10.76
CA ASN A 345 16.83 -4.78 -12.10
C ASN A 345 17.45 -6.00 -12.76
N ARG A 346 16.64 -7.03 -13.02
CA ARG A 346 17.05 -8.23 -13.76
C ARG A 346 17.30 -7.92 -15.23
N THR A 347 17.40 -6.65 -15.63
CA THR A 347 17.72 -6.19 -16.98
C THR A 347 18.92 -6.94 -17.54
N LYS A 348 19.98 -7.12 -16.75
CA LYS A 348 21.15 -7.90 -17.18
C LYS A 348 20.83 -9.37 -17.49
N ILE A 349 19.87 -9.97 -16.80
CA ILE A 349 19.38 -11.33 -17.11
C ILE A 349 18.61 -11.31 -18.44
N TYR A 350 17.73 -10.33 -18.66
CA TYR A 350 16.96 -10.21 -19.91
C TYR A 350 17.86 -9.89 -21.10
N ASP A 351 18.84 -8.98 -20.95
CA ASP A 351 19.88 -8.69 -21.93
C ASP A 351 20.68 -9.95 -22.26
N THR A 352 21.09 -10.71 -21.24
CA THR A 352 21.84 -11.96 -21.41
C THR A 352 20.99 -13.00 -22.16
N ALA A 353 19.71 -13.14 -21.81
CA ALA A 353 18.80 -14.08 -22.47
C ALA A 353 18.51 -13.69 -23.92
N LEU A 354 18.28 -12.40 -24.21
CA LEU A 354 18.09 -11.89 -25.56
C LEU A 354 19.36 -12.04 -26.41
N TYR A 355 20.53 -11.73 -25.83
CA TYR A 355 21.83 -11.91 -26.48
C TYR A 355 22.09 -13.39 -26.79
N HIS A 356 21.77 -14.30 -25.86
CA HIS A 356 21.88 -15.73 -26.08
C HIS A 356 21.04 -16.18 -27.28
N LEU A 357 19.76 -15.80 -27.31
CA LEU A 357 18.85 -16.15 -28.40
C LEU A 357 19.32 -15.57 -29.75
N ARG A 358 19.78 -14.30 -29.78
CA ARG A 358 20.39 -13.67 -30.97
C ARG A 358 21.63 -14.41 -31.45
N SER A 359 22.50 -14.81 -30.53
CA SER A 359 23.70 -15.56 -30.86
C SER A 359 23.38 -16.95 -31.42
N GLN A 360 22.36 -17.62 -30.86
CA GLN A 360 21.91 -18.93 -31.32
C GLN A 360 21.31 -18.83 -32.73
N GLU A 361 20.42 -17.86 -32.97
CA GLU A 361 19.79 -17.62 -34.27
C GLU A 361 20.81 -17.28 -35.37
N ARG A 362 21.77 -16.43 -35.04
CA ARG A 362 22.85 -16.07 -35.96
C ARG A 362 23.74 -17.26 -36.30
N ARG A 363 24.07 -18.10 -35.31
CA ARG A 363 24.96 -19.26 -35.50
C ARG A 363 24.31 -20.39 -36.29
N LEU A 364 23.05 -20.70 -36.01
CA LEU A 364 22.37 -21.89 -36.56
C LEU A 364 21.55 -21.59 -37.81
N PHE A 365 20.92 -20.42 -37.87
CA PHE A 365 19.94 -20.09 -38.90
C PHE A 365 20.34 -18.88 -39.75
N SER A 366 21.52 -18.27 -39.50
CA SER A 366 21.99 -17.04 -40.17
C SER A 366 21.01 -15.87 -40.08
N ASN A 367 20.18 -15.84 -39.03
CA ASN A 367 19.23 -14.76 -38.78
C ASN A 367 19.88 -13.68 -37.90
N ASP A 368 20.17 -12.52 -38.49
CA ASP A 368 20.75 -11.37 -37.75
C ASP A 368 19.69 -10.54 -37.00
N SER A 369 18.41 -10.63 -37.38
CA SER A 369 17.30 -9.89 -36.75
C SER A 369 16.26 -10.85 -36.20
N ILE A 370 15.89 -10.66 -34.93
CA ILE A 370 14.84 -11.41 -34.24
C ILE A 370 13.69 -10.46 -33.93
N PRO A 371 12.42 -10.83 -34.17
CA PRO A 371 11.25 -10.00 -33.88
C PRO A 371 10.89 -10.01 -32.38
N LEU A 372 11.88 -9.91 -31.50
CA LEU A 372 11.69 -9.88 -30.05
C LEU A 372 12.40 -8.67 -29.42
N THR A 373 11.65 -7.87 -28.67
CA THR A 373 12.15 -6.73 -27.89
C THR A 373 12.55 -7.16 -26.47
N LEU A 374 13.27 -6.29 -25.75
CA LEU A 374 13.62 -6.54 -24.34
C LEU A 374 12.38 -6.70 -23.45
N SER A 375 11.29 -5.99 -23.78
CA SER A 375 10.02 -6.13 -23.09
C SER A 375 9.39 -7.50 -23.31
N ASP A 376 9.60 -8.11 -24.48
CA ASP A 376 9.08 -9.44 -24.83
C ASP A 376 9.82 -10.51 -24.02
N VAL A 377 11.13 -10.34 -23.86
CA VAL A 377 11.97 -11.24 -23.07
C VAL A 377 11.62 -11.16 -21.59
N ASN A 378 11.38 -9.95 -21.06
CA ASN A 378 10.88 -9.77 -19.71
C ASN A 378 9.52 -10.47 -19.53
N PHE A 379 8.59 -10.26 -20.47
CA PHE A 379 7.27 -10.91 -20.47
C PHE A 379 7.36 -12.44 -20.46
N LEU A 380 8.14 -13.02 -21.38
CA LEU A 380 8.33 -14.47 -21.45
C LEU A 380 8.93 -15.00 -20.15
N ILE A 381 10.04 -14.44 -19.68
CA ILE A 381 10.76 -14.98 -18.52
C ILE A 381 9.94 -14.79 -17.24
N GLU A 382 9.42 -13.60 -16.96
CA GLU A 382 8.79 -13.30 -15.67
C GLU A 382 7.31 -13.67 -15.62
N GLU A 383 6.58 -13.63 -16.74
CA GLU A 383 5.13 -13.81 -16.72
C GLU A 383 4.68 -15.18 -17.19
N ILE A 384 5.24 -15.63 -18.31
CA ILE A 384 4.94 -16.95 -18.86
C ILE A 384 5.67 -18.00 -18.03
N TYR A 385 6.99 -17.89 -17.94
CA TYR A 385 7.83 -18.88 -17.25
C TYR A 385 8.10 -18.57 -15.78
N ARG A 386 7.53 -17.49 -15.24
CA ARG A 386 7.51 -17.16 -13.79
C ARG A 386 8.90 -17.10 -13.15
N GLY A 387 9.89 -16.70 -13.92
CA GLY A 387 11.30 -16.59 -13.53
C GLY A 387 11.97 -17.94 -13.28
N ARG A 388 11.55 -19.01 -13.97
CA ARG A 388 12.09 -20.37 -13.84
C ARG A 388 12.29 -21.02 -15.22
N SER A 389 13.04 -22.11 -15.26
CA SER A 389 13.07 -23.00 -16.43
C SER A 389 11.72 -23.71 -16.60
N ALA A 390 11.33 -23.92 -17.86
CA ALA A 390 10.21 -24.76 -18.23
C ALA A 390 10.40 -26.24 -17.82
N ILE A 391 11.65 -26.71 -17.74
CA ILE A 391 11.98 -28.09 -17.39
C ILE A 391 12.02 -28.28 -15.86
N PRO A 392 11.32 -29.28 -15.30
CA PRO A 392 11.47 -29.71 -13.91
C PRO A 392 12.94 -30.11 -13.60
N PRO A 393 13.55 -29.66 -12.49
CA PRO A 393 12.92 -29.14 -11.27
C PRO A 393 12.71 -27.61 -11.25
N HIS A 394 12.65 -26.95 -12.41
CA HIS A 394 12.40 -25.52 -12.57
C HIS A 394 13.49 -24.64 -11.94
N HIS A 395 14.73 -24.91 -12.32
CA HIS A 395 15.90 -24.14 -11.90
C HIS A 395 15.73 -22.64 -12.23
N ILE A 396 16.36 -21.79 -11.41
CA ILE A 396 16.18 -20.32 -11.43
C ILE A 396 17.46 -19.60 -11.89
N GLN A 397 18.58 -20.32 -11.98
CA GLN A 397 19.88 -19.74 -12.31
C GLN A 397 20.17 -19.83 -13.81
N LYS A 398 20.86 -18.80 -14.34
CA LYS A 398 21.32 -18.75 -15.73
C LYS A 398 20.20 -19.02 -16.75
N LEU A 399 19.05 -18.38 -16.57
CA LEU A 399 17.91 -18.49 -17.48
C LEU A 399 18.23 -17.83 -18.82
N VAL A 400 17.89 -18.52 -19.90
CA VAL A 400 18.03 -18.08 -21.29
C VAL A 400 16.77 -18.45 -22.07
N LEU A 401 16.56 -17.78 -23.20
CA LEU A 401 15.54 -18.14 -24.16
C LEU A 401 16.19 -18.93 -25.30
N THR A 402 15.52 -19.98 -25.77
CA THR A 402 15.92 -20.80 -26.91
C THR A 402 14.73 -21.05 -27.83
N ARG A 403 15.00 -21.23 -29.13
CA ARG A 403 14.00 -21.69 -30.09
C ARG A 403 13.49 -23.08 -29.68
N TRP A 404 12.18 -23.29 -29.72
CA TRP A 404 11.57 -24.57 -29.33
C TRP A 404 11.58 -25.59 -30.46
N ARG A 405 10.88 -25.30 -31.56
CA ARG A 405 10.82 -26.11 -32.79
C ARG A 405 11.73 -25.54 -33.85
N LYS A 406 12.45 -26.40 -34.58
CA LYS A 406 13.43 -25.99 -35.61
C LYS A 406 12.74 -25.36 -36.82
N GLU A 407 11.59 -25.90 -37.20
CA GLU A 407 10.81 -25.57 -38.41
C GLU A 407 10.20 -24.17 -38.33
N ASP A 408 9.81 -23.76 -37.12
CA ASP A 408 9.10 -22.51 -36.87
C ASP A 408 10.06 -21.32 -36.67
N VAL A 409 9.64 -20.13 -37.10
CA VAL A 409 10.41 -18.89 -36.90
C VAL A 409 10.35 -18.46 -35.43
N VAL A 410 11.43 -17.84 -34.93
CA VAL A 410 11.45 -17.27 -33.59
C VAL A 410 10.36 -16.22 -33.44
N SER A 411 9.47 -16.48 -32.49
CA SER A 411 8.36 -15.64 -32.10
C SER A 411 8.01 -15.95 -30.64
N ILE A 412 7.09 -15.19 -30.06
CA ILE A 412 6.54 -15.47 -28.71
C ILE A 412 5.98 -16.90 -28.61
N ARG A 413 5.58 -17.50 -29.74
CA ARG A 413 4.98 -18.83 -29.85
C ARG A 413 5.99 -19.98 -29.92
N ASN A 414 7.23 -19.69 -30.31
CA ASN A 414 8.25 -20.69 -30.59
C ASN A 414 9.54 -20.47 -29.76
N VAL A 415 9.38 -19.97 -28.54
CA VAL A 415 10.50 -19.69 -27.63
C VAL A 415 10.20 -20.19 -26.24
N VAL A 416 11.16 -20.92 -25.66
CA VAL A 416 11.05 -21.50 -24.32
C VAL A 416 12.15 -20.98 -23.41
N CYS A 417 11.81 -20.73 -22.15
CA CYS A 417 12.76 -20.34 -21.10
C CYS A 417 13.36 -21.58 -20.44
N MET A 418 14.69 -21.69 -20.48
CA MET A 418 15.45 -22.82 -19.97
C MET A 418 16.70 -22.35 -19.24
N THR A 419 17.37 -23.22 -18.48
CA THR A 419 18.74 -22.91 -18.04
C THR A 419 19.70 -22.97 -19.23
N LYS A 420 20.84 -22.27 -19.14
CA LYS A 420 21.89 -22.31 -20.18
C LYS A 420 22.36 -23.74 -20.51
N GLU A 421 22.40 -24.63 -19.52
CA GLU A 421 22.81 -26.03 -19.69
C GLU A 421 21.72 -26.86 -20.39
N GLU A 422 20.45 -26.64 -20.05
CA GLU A 422 19.31 -27.24 -20.75
C GLU A 422 19.20 -26.75 -22.20
N ALA A 423 19.31 -25.44 -22.43
CA ALA A 423 19.29 -24.85 -23.77
C ALA A 423 20.43 -25.38 -24.64
N GLY A 424 21.61 -25.64 -24.05
CA GLY A 424 22.72 -26.26 -24.78
C GLY A 424 22.43 -27.69 -25.24
N ARG A 425 21.73 -28.49 -24.42
CA ARG A 425 21.29 -29.84 -24.82
C ARG A 425 20.21 -29.77 -25.90
N HIS A 426 19.20 -28.92 -25.71
CA HIS A 426 18.15 -28.66 -26.70
C HIS A 426 18.73 -28.23 -28.06
N GLU A 427 19.75 -27.38 -28.04
CA GLU A 427 20.41 -26.93 -29.25
C GLU A 427 21.07 -28.08 -30.02
N VAL A 428 21.76 -28.99 -29.34
CA VAL A 428 22.43 -30.13 -29.98
C VAL A 428 21.40 -31.14 -30.48
N ASP A 429 20.51 -31.60 -29.61
CA ASP A 429 19.60 -32.70 -29.92
C ASP A 429 18.52 -32.30 -30.96
N ILE A 430 17.92 -31.11 -30.82
CA ILE A 430 16.76 -30.72 -31.62
C ILE A 430 17.15 -29.76 -32.73
N LEU A 431 17.90 -28.69 -32.44
CA LEU A 431 18.19 -27.67 -33.46
C LEU A 431 19.26 -28.12 -34.46
N GLN A 432 20.30 -28.84 -34.01
CA GLN A 432 21.38 -29.34 -34.86
C GLN A 432 21.07 -30.74 -35.42
N GLU A 433 20.90 -31.74 -34.55
CA GLU A 433 20.70 -33.15 -34.94
C GLU A 433 19.30 -33.41 -35.52
N GLY A 434 18.30 -32.56 -35.22
CA GLY A 434 16.96 -32.68 -35.79
C GLY A 434 16.16 -33.84 -35.22
N LYS A 435 16.41 -34.24 -33.97
CA LYS A 435 15.57 -35.23 -33.27
C LYS A 435 14.19 -34.65 -33.00
N GLU A 436 13.19 -35.53 -33.01
CA GLU A 436 11.81 -35.18 -32.64
C GLU A 436 11.73 -34.82 -31.14
N ILE A 437 10.89 -33.85 -30.81
CA ILE A 437 10.82 -33.29 -29.45
C ILE A 437 10.29 -34.35 -28.45
N GLU A 438 9.42 -35.23 -28.93
CA GLU A 438 8.81 -36.35 -28.19
C GLU A 438 9.83 -37.43 -27.80
N GLU A 439 10.99 -37.49 -28.46
CA GLU A 439 12.06 -38.43 -28.11
C GLU A 439 12.93 -37.93 -26.95
N ILE A 440 12.98 -36.60 -26.76
CA ILE A 440 13.87 -35.95 -25.79
C ILE A 440 13.13 -35.56 -24.51
N TYR A 441 11.87 -35.13 -24.61
CA TYR A 441 11.07 -34.65 -23.49
C TYR A 441 9.91 -35.57 -23.17
N THR A 442 9.63 -35.77 -21.88
CA THR A 442 8.46 -36.54 -21.44
C THR A 442 7.17 -35.78 -21.74
N LEU A 443 6.06 -36.52 -21.88
CA LEU A 443 4.73 -35.97 -22.14
C LEU A 443 4.35 -34.85 -21.15
N ASP A 444 4.65 -35.03 -19.86
CA ASP A 444 4.39 -34.02 -18.83
C ASP A 444 5.08 -32.67 -19.12
N ILE A 445 6.30 -32.70 -19.67
CA ILE A 445 7.07 -31.50 -20.01
C ILE A 445 6.46 -30.82 -21.24
N LEU A 446 6.05 -31.60 -22.24
CA LEU A 446 5.39 -31.11 -23.44
C LEU A 446 4.09 -30.39 -23.10
N GLU A 447 3.24 -31.00 -22.26
CA GLU A 447 1.99 -30.39 -21.81
C GLU A 447 2.22 -29.07 -21.07
N ILE A 448 3.24 -29.01 -20.19
CA ILE A 448 3.60 -27.77 -19.50
C ILE A 448 4.00 -26.69 -20.51
N ILE A 449 4.86 -27.02 -21.48
CA ILE A 449 5.38 -26.06 -22.45
C ILE A 449 4.26 -25.58 -23.38
N GLU A 450 3.42 -26.47 -23.89
CA GLU A 450 2.28 -26.11 -24.73
C GLU A 450 1.27 -25.25 -23.98
N SER A 451 0.98 -25.57 -22.72
CA SER A 451 0.12 -24.72 -21.86
C SER A 451 0.71 -23.31 -21.70
N ARG A 452 2.04 -23.18 -21.57
CA ARG A 452 2.72 -21.88 -21.48
C ARG A 452 2.72 -21.10 -22.79
N ILE A 453 2.92 -21.79 -23.90
CA ILE A 453 2.87 -21.18 -25.24
C ILE A 453 1.44 -20.70 -25.53
N GLN A 454 0.43 -21.49 -25.18
CA GLN A 454 -0.96 -21.11 -25.32
C GLN A 454 -1.31 -19.89 -24.44
N GLU A 455 -0.84 -19.87 -23.18
CA GLU A 455 -0.94 -18.69 -22.29
C GLU A 455 -0.27 -17.46 -22.95
N ALA A 456 0.88 -17.63 -23.59
CA ALA A 456 1.58 -16.54 -24.29
C ALA A 456 0.82 -16.03 -25.53
N ILE A 457 0.23 -16.93 -26.33
CA ILE A 457 -0.56 -16.61 -27.53
C ILE A 457 -1.85 -15.87 -27.15
N GLU A 458 -2.55 -16.34 -26.12
CA GLU A 458 -3.75 -15.69 -25.62
C GLU A 458 -3.46 -14.26 -25.21
N MET A 459 -2.30 -14.01 -24.60
CA MET A 459 -1.85 -12.70 -24.15
C MET A 459 -1.29 -11.83 -25.28
N GLU A 460 -0.73 -12.42 -26.34
CA GLU A 460 -0.27 -11.72 -27.55
C GLU A 460 -1.41 -11.01 -28.28
N LYS A 461 -2.62 -11.57 -28.26
CA LYS A 461 -3.81 -10.95 -28.90
C LYS A 461 -4.21 -9.59 -28.30
N TRP A 462 -3.71 -9.27 -27.12
CA TRP A 462 -4.05 -8.06 -26.37
C TRP A 462 -2.85 -7.13 -26.18
N ARG A 463 -1.85 -7.30 -27.03
CA ARG A 463 -0.60 -6.58 -27.05
C ARG A 463 -0.53 -5.73 -28.30
#